data_AF-A0A838J368-F1
#
_entry.id   AF-A0A838J368-F1
#
_cell.length_a   1.000
_cell.length_b   1.000
_cell.length_c   1.000
_cell.angle_alpha   90.00
_cell.angle_beta   90.00
_cell.angle_gamma   90.00
#
_symmetry.space_group_name_H-M   'P 1'
#
loop_
_entity.id
_entity.type
_entity.pdbx_description
1 polymer ?
#
loop_
_entity_poly.entity_id
_entity_poly.type
_entity_poly.pdbx_seq_one_letter_code
_entity_poly.pdbx_strand_id
1 'polypeptide(L)'
;MHVNLQTRRTSYRALLASSRRTIWQMLDYLVMILLALFFLFPLVFMIVSSLKANETQILQDMSTIRSVIPYGDISLQNYSDVFQRAPFALYLLNTLFIVASIVMSGLIVNSLIAYALARISFKGRKIVLVLIVILIVIPFESVAVPLLLLVNQIPWFGGVSTWVDSYQVQIIPFIADAFSIFLFYQFFMDIPRDFEEVARVDGASRLRMYWQIILPLSRPVFATVAIWQSLTHLDDFLWPLLVTRGYTYRPLMIGMRAFFNQAPQHWGDIMAFASMSTIPILIAFILLHRWFLCSAISTGIKG
;
A
#
# COMPACT_ATOMS: atom_id res chain seq x y z
N MET A 1 8.31 -66.12 25.82
CA MET A 1 7.85 -65.69 24.48
C MET A 1 6.83 -64.52 24.51
N HIS A 2 6.69 -63.76 25.61
CA HIS A 2 5.61 -62.76 25.78
C HIS A 2 6.02 -61.27 25.74
N VAL A 3 7.30 -60.94 25.54
CA VAL A 3 7.80 -59.55 25.61
C VAL A 3 7.70 -58.79 24.27
N ASN A 4 7.36 -59.46 23.15
CA ASN A 4 7.50 -58.90 21.79
C ASN A 4 6.22 -58.26 21.19
N LEU A 5 5.08 -58.29 21.89
CA LEU A 5 3.79 -57.82 21.35
C LEU A 5 3.42 -56.38 21.78
N GLN A 6 3.89 -55.91 22.94
CA GLN A 6 3.59 -54.56 23.42
C GLN A 6 4.47 -53.49 22.75
N THR A 7 5.74 -53.79 22.49
CA THR A 7 6.67 -52.92 21.73
C THR A 7 6.25 -52.75 20.27
N ARG A 8 5.71 -53.79 19.63
CA ARG A 8 5.14 -53.65 18.27
C ARG A 8 3.94 -52.69 18.26
N ARG A 9 3.02 -52.78 19.23
CA ARG A 9 1.81 -51.95 19.27
C ARG A 9 2.07 -50.45 19.48
N THR A 10 3.11 -50.08 20.23
CA THR A 10 3.53 -48.67 20.39
C THR A 10 4.17 -48.12 19.12
N SER A 11 4.98 -48.91 18.42
CA SER A 11 5.57 -48.52 17.12
C SER A 11 4.50 -48.28 16.04
N TYR A 12 3.48 -49.14 15.94
CA TYR A 12 2.39 -48.96 14.96
C TYR A 12 1.54 -47.70 15.23
N ARG A 13 1.27 -47.34 16.49
CA ARG A 13 0.54 -46.11 16.84
C ARG A 13 1.34 -44.84 16.54
N ALA A 14 2.66 -44.87 16.77
CA ALA A 14 3.55 -43.76 16.42
C ALA A 14 3.65 -43.56 14.89
N LEU A 15 3.71 -44.65 14.11
CA LEU A 15 3.71 -44.60 12.64
C LEU A 15 2.39 -44.07 12.06
N LEU A 16 1.25 -44.43 12.64
CA LEU A 16 -0.05 -43.90 12.22
C LEU A 16 -0.23 -42.41 12.59
N ALA A 17 0.30 -41.98 13.74
CA ALA A 17 0.31 -40.57 14.14
C ALA A 17 1.24 -39.72 13.25
N SER A 18 2.41 -40.24 12.85
CA SER A 18 3.29 -39.56 11.89
C SER A 18 2.67 -39.53 10.50
N SER A 19 2.04 -40.62 10.04
CA SER A 19 1.39 -40.69 8.73
C SER A 19 0.19 -39.73 8.63
N ARG A 20 -0.61 -39.58 9.70
CA ARG A 20 -1.69 -38.59 9.76
C ARG A 20 -1.15 -37.16 9.68
N ARG A 21 -0.04 -36.86 10.37
CA ARG A 21 0.63 -35.55 10.32
C ARG A 21 1.17 -35.24 8.92
N THR A 22 1.77 -36.21 8.23
CA THR A 22 2.24 -36.05 6.84
C THR A 22 1.10 -35.81 5.87
N ILE A 23 -0.04 -36.52 6.01
CA ILE A 23 -1.23 -36.30 5.17
C ILE A 23 -1.79 -34.88 5.36
N TRP A 24 -1.89 -34.41 6.61
CA TRP A 24 -2.34 -33.03 6.86
C TRP A 24 -1.38 -31.99 6.27
N GLN A 25 -0.07 -32.18 6.41
CA GLN A 25 0.92 -31.31 5.76
C GLN A 25 0.78 -31.30 4.23
N MET A 26 0.57 -32.46 3.61
CA MET A 26 0.35 -32.55 2.16
C MET A 26 -0.93 -31.83 1.73
N LEU A 27 -2.02 -31.95 2.51
CA LEU A 27 -3.26 -31.21 2.27
C LEU A 27 -3.05 -29.70 2.41
N ASP A 28 -2.33 -29.27 3.45
CA ASP A 28 -2.00 -27.85 3.64
C ASP A 28 -1.19 -27.31 2.45
N TYR A 29 -0.14 -28.02 2.02
CA TYR A 29 0.65 -27.64 0.85
C TYR A 29 -0.20 -27.63 -0.44
N LEU A 30 -1.08 -28.61 -0.62
CA LEU A 30 -1.98 -28.65 -1.79
C LEU A 30 -2.89 -27.42 -1.81
N VAL A 31 -3.53 -27.09 -0.68
CA VAL A 31 -4.39 -25.91 -0.56
C VAL A 31 -3.60 -24.63 -0.80
N MET A 32 -2.40 -24.50 -0.24
CA MET A 32 -1.53 -23.35 -0.46
C MET A 32 -1.11 -23.20 -1.93
N ILE A 33 -0.79 -24.30 -2.62
CA ILE A 33 -0.45 -24.29 -4.05
C ILE A 33 -1.66 -23.87 -4.89
N LEU A 34 -2.85 -24.42 -4.61
CA LEU A 34 -4.06 -24.06 -5.33
C LEU A 34 -4.42 -22.58 -5.15
N LEU A 35 -4.31 -22.06 -3.91
CA LEU A 35 -4.49 -20.64 -3.63
C LEU A 35 -3.44 -19.80 -4.35
N ALA A 36 -2.17 -20.19 -4.32
CA ALA A 36 -1.11 -19.47 -5.02
C ALA A 36 -1.37 -19.41 -6.53
N LEU A 37 -1.76 -20.53 -7.15
CA LEU A 37 -2.12 -20.58 -8.57
C LEU A 37 -3.31 -19.67 -8.87
N PHE A 38 -4.34 -19.66 -8.02
CA PHE A 38 -5.51 -18.81 -8.18
C PHE A 38 -5.15 -17.31 -8.15
N PHE A 39 -4.31 -16.88 -7.20
CA PHE A 39 -3.89 -15.48 -7.10
C PHE A 39 -2.86 -15.07 -8.16
N LEU A 40 -2.00 -15.99 -8.60
CA LEU A 40 -1.02 -15.71 -9.66
C LEU A 40 -1.64 -15.75 -11.06
N PHE A 41 -2.78 -16.41 -11.25
CA PHE A 41 -3.42 -16.56 -12.55
C PHE A 41 -3.65 -15.23 -13.28
N PRO A 42 -4.25 -14.17 -12.68
CA PRO A 42 -4.44 -12.90 -13.38
C PRO A 42 -3.13 -12.23 -13.79
N LEU A 43 -2.09 -12.34 -12.94
CA LEU A 43 -0.76 -11.77 -13.23
C LEU A 43 -0.10 -12.47 -14.41
N VAL A 44 -0.13 -13.82 -14.42
CA VAL A 44 0.41 -14.62 -15.51
C VAL A 44 -0.37 -14.36 -16.80
N PHE A 45 -1.70 -14.36 -16.73
CA PHE A 45 -2.57 -14.06 -17.86
C PHE A 45 -2.25 -12.70 -18.49
N MET A 46 -2.09 -11.67 -17.65
CA MET A 46 -1.78 -10.31 -18.07
C MET A 46 -0.40 -10.24 -18.76
N ILE A 47 0.64 -10.84 -18.17
CA ILE A 47 2.00 -10.86 -18.74
C ILE A 47 2.07 -11.70 -20.02
N VAL A 48 1.33 -12.80 -20.11
CA VAL A 48 1.31 -13.63 -21.32
C VAL A 48 0.53 -12.94 -22.43
N SER A 49 -0.59 -12.30 -22.11
CA SER A 49 -1.42 -11.60 -23.09
C SER A 49 -0.75 -10.33 -23.61
N SER A 50 0.03 -9.62 -22.79
CA SER A 50 0.81 -8.46 -23.23
C SER A 50 1.90 -8.80 -24.25
N LEU A 51 2.32 -10.07 -24.32
CA LEU A 51 3.31 -10.55 -25.27
C LEU A 51 2.70 -11.00 -26.62
N LYS A 52 1.38 -11.15 -26.71
CA LYS A 52 0.70 -11.56 -27.96
C LYS A 52 0.46 -10.33 -28.84
N ALA A 53 0.99 -10.35 -30.06
CA ALA A 53 0.82 -9.22 -31.00
C ALA A 53 -0.56 -9.18 -31.68
N ASN A 54 -1.26 -10.31 -31.69
CA ASN A 54 -2.52 -10.47 -32.42
C ASN A 54 -3.73 -10.32 -31.48
N GLU A 55 -4.48 -9.24 -31.63
CA GLU A 55 -5.70 -8.95 -30.86
C GLU A 55 -6.77 -10.05 -30.96
N THR A 56 -6.94 -10.65 -32.15
CA THR A 56 -7.92 -11.75 -32.32
C THR A 56 -7.52 -12.99 -31.54
N GLN A 57 -6.21 -13.27 -31.43
CA GLN A 57 -5.70 -14.37 -30.61
C GLN A 57 -5.97 -14.11 -29.12
N ILE A 58 -5.74 -12.88 -28.64
CA ILE A 58 -6.02 -12.52 -27.24
C ILE A 58 -7.49 -12.77 -26.91
N LEU A 59 -8.41 -12.27 -27.75
CA LEU A 59 -9.86 -12.40 -27.56
C LEU A 59 -10.33 -13.87 -27.58
N GLN A 60 -9.79 -14.69 -28.47
CA GLN A 60 -10.10 -16.12 -28.55
C GLN A 60 -9.56 -16.90 -27.35
N ASP A 61 -8.39 -16.51 -26.85
CA ASP A 61 -7.73 -17.19 -25.74
C ASP A 61 -8.35 -16.87 -24.37
N MET A 62 -9.10 -15.77 -24.21
CA MET A 62 -9.58 -15.29 -22.89
C MET A 62 -10.32 -16.35 -22.06
N SER A 63 -11.02 -17.29 -22.70
CA SER A 63 -11.79 -18.36 -22.02
C SER A 63 -11.09 -19.72 -21.98
N THR A 64 -9.86 -19.82 -22.48
CA THR A 64 -9.14 -21.10 -22.66
C THR A 64 -7.87 -21.14 -21.81
N ILE A 65 -7.38 -22.35 -21.49
CA ILE A 65 -6.09 -22.53 -20.78
C ILE A 65 -4.87 -21.98 -21.56
N ARG A 66 -5.05 -21.71 -22.86
CA ARG A 66 -4.07 -21.06 -23.74
C ARG A 66 -3.83 -19.58 -23.39
N SER A 67 -4.65 -19.02 -22.51
CA SER A 67 -4.52 -17.67 -21.97
C SER A 67 -3.26 -17.48 -21.12
N VAL A 68 -2.72 -18.55 -20.51
CA VAL A 68 -1.55 -18.52 -19.61
C VAL A 68 -0.28 -19.11 -20.23
N ILE A 69 -0.33 -19.49 -21.51
CA ILE A 69 0.83 -20.04 -22.23
C ILE A 69 1.23 -19.03 -23.32
N PRO A 70 2.49 -18.58 -23.38
CA PRO A 70 2.97 -17.76 -24.49
C PRO A 70 3.12 -18.65 -25.73
N TYR A 71 2.32 -18.39 -26.76
CA TYR A 71 2.37 -19.10 -28.04
C TYR A 71 1.87 -18.21 -29.19
N GLY A 72 2.14 -18.62 -30.42
CA GLY A 72 1.81 -17.83 -31.62
C GLY A 72 2.83 -16.70 -31.82
N ASP A 73 2.35 -15.55 -32.28
CA ASP A 73 3.18 -14.39 -32.59
C ASP A 73 3.50 -13.60 -31.32
N ILE A 74 4.60 -13.99 -30.68
CA ILE A 74 5.14 -13.33 -29.49
C ILE A 74 5.95 -12.10 -29.90
N SER A 75 5.62 -10.94 -29.34
CA SER A 75 6.30 -9.68 -29.59
C SER A 75 6.26 -8.75 -28.37
N LEU A 76 7.22 -7.82 -28.30
CA LEU A 76 7.22 -6.72 -27.34
C LEU A 76 6.54 -5.46 -27.89
N GLN A 77 5.88 -5.55 -29.05
CA GLN A 77 5.26 -4.41 -29.72
C GLN A 77 4.28 -3.65 -28.80
N ASN A 78 3.40 -4.36 -28.10
CA ASN A 78 2.44 -3.76 -27.16
C ASN A 78 3.12 -2.88 -26.08
N TYR A 79 4.31 -3.26 -25.63
CA TYR A 79 5.08 -2.45 -24.67
C TYR A 79 5.62 -1.17 -25.30
N SER A 80 6.04 -1.21 -26.58
CA SER A 80 6.44 -0.01 -27.32
C SER A 80 5.23 0.91 -27.55
N ASP A 81 4.09 0.33 -27.93
CA ASP A 81 2.86 1.06 -28.23
C ASP A 81 2.31 1.78 -26.98
N VAL A 82 2.49 1.21 -25.80
CA VAL A 82 2.18 1.88 -24.52
C VAL A 82 2.90 3.22 -24.40
N PHE A 83 4.20 3.30 -24.70
CA PHE A 83 4.96 4.55 -24.61
C PHE A 83 4.60 5.56 -25.70
N GLN A 84 4.09 5.10 -26.84
CA GLN A 84 3.63 5.97 -27.92
C GLN A 84 2.24 6.56 -27.63
N ARG A 85 1.36 5.79 -26.97
CA ARG A 85 -0.03 6.17 -26.70
C ARG A 85 -0.23 6.88 -25.38
N ALA A 86 0.63 6.63 -24.40
CA ALA A 86 0.56 7.24 -23.08
C ALA A 86 1.95 7.66 -22.60
N PRO A 87 2.07 8.82 -21.93
CA PRO A 87 3.31 9.22 -21.28
C PRO A 87 3.51 8.40 -19.98
N PHE A 88 3.74 7.09 -20.10
CA PHE A 88 3.84 6.14 -18.99
C PHE A 88 4.88 6.56 -17.95
N ALA A 89 6.06 6.99 -18.40
CA ALA A 89 7.12 7.44 -17.51
C ALA A 89 6.71 8.65 -16.67
N LEU A 90 5.96 9.59 -17.26
CA LEU A 90 5.40 10.73 -16.53
C LEU A 90 4.39 10.26 -15.46
N TYR A 91 3.50 9.32 -15.81
CA TYR A 91 2.53 8.79 -14.84
C TYR A 91 3.19 8.08 -13.67
N LEU A 92 4.25 7.31 -13.93
CA LEU A 92 5.05 6.67 -12.90
C LEU A 92 5.73 7.71 -12.00
N LEU A 93 6.37 8.72 -12.58
CA LEU A 93 7.02 9.80 -11.82
C LEU A 93 6.02 10.60 -10.99
N ASN A 94 4.83 10.87 -11.53
CA ASN A 94 3.74 11.54 -10.82
C ASN A 94 3.31 10.72 -9.59
N THR A 95 3.07 9.42 -9.76
CA THR A 95 2.73 8.53 -8.64
C THR A 95 3.83 8.54 -7.57
N LEU A 96 5.10 8.36 -7.95
CA LEU A 96 6.20 8.35 -7.01
C LEU A 96 6.33 9.70 -6.27
N PHE A 97 6.20 10.81 -6.99
CA PHE A 97 6.28 12.14 -6.42
C PHE A 97 5.12 12.44 -5.46
N ILE A 98 3.89 12.11 -5.83
CA ILE A 98 2.70 12.30 -4.99
C ILE A 98 2.83 11.47 -3.72
N VAL A 99 3.09 10.16 -3.85
CA VAL A 99 3.21 9.25 -2.70
C VAL A 99 4.35 9.66 -1.78
N ALA A 100 5.54 9.95 -2.32
CA ALA A 100 6.68 10.38 -1.51
C ALA A 100 6.38 11.69 -0.77
N SER A 101 5.70 12.63 -1.42
CA SER A 101 5.33 13.92 -0.80
C SER A 101 4.33 13.75 0.33
N ILE A 102 3.31 12.91 0.14
CA ILE A 102 2.32 12.59 1.18
C ILE A 102 3.01 11.90 2.36
N VAL A 103 3.82 10.86 2.11
CA VAL A 103 4.50 10.10 3.16
C VAL A 103 5.47 10.97 3.94
N MET A 104 6.37 11.70 3.26
CA MET A 104 7.38 12.53 3.95
C MET A 104 6.73 13.64 4.78
N SER A 105 5.74 14.33 4.23
CA SER A 105 5.02 15.40 4.94
C SER A 105 4.16 14.81 6.06
N GLY A 106 3.47 13.70 5.79
CA GLY A 106 2.58 13.03 6.72
C GLY A 106 3.32 12.44 7.92
N LEU A 107 4.48 11.81 7.72
CA LEU A 107 5.32 11.35 8.82
C LEU A 107 5.68 12.49 9.79
N ILE A 108 5.98 13.68 9.28
CA ILE A 108 6.32 14.84 10.13
C ILE A 108 5.07 15.42 10.80
N VAL A 109 4.01 15.68 10.03
CA VAL A 109 2.80 16.34 10.53
C VAL A 109 2.05 15.44 11.51
N ASN A 110 1.81 14.17 11.16
CA ASN A 110 1.04 13.24 11.97
C ASN A 110 1.75 12.92 13.29
N SER A 111 3.08 12.73 13.25
CA SER A 111 3.86 12.50 14.47
C SER A 111 3.91 13.73 15.37
N LEU A 112 4.01 14.96 14.84
CA LEU A 112 3.96 16.16 15.67
C LEU A 112 2.58 16.35 16.34
N ILE A 113 1.49 16.12 15.59
CA ILE A 113 0.13 16.16 16.15
C ILE A 113 -0.01 15.12 17.27
N ALA A 114 0.41 13.88 17.01
CA ALA A 114 0.37 12.80 17.99
C ALA A 114 1.22 13.08 19.23
N TYR A 115 2.42 13.66 19.05
CA TYR A 115 3.30 14.05 20.14
C TYR A 115 2.65 15.12 21.04
N ALA A 116 2.02 16.12 20.42
CA ALA A 116 1.26 17.12 21.18
C ALA A 116 0.11 16.48 21.98
N LEU A 117 -0.63 15.54 21.38
CA LEU A 117 -1.72 14.82 22.05
C LEU A 117 -1.22 13.90 23.17
N ALA A 118 -0.08 13.24 23.00
CA ALA A 118 0.48 12.32 24.00
C ALA A 118 1.14 13.06 25.17
N ARG A 119 1.89 14.14 24.90
CA ARG A 119 2.81 14.77 25.88
C ARG A 119 2.41 16.13 26.39
N ILE A 120 1.55 16.85 25.69
CA ILE A 120 1.12 18.19 26.08
C ILE A 120 -0.27 18.09 26.72
N SER A 121 -0.41 18.64 27.93
CA SER A 121 -1.71 18.82 28.58
C SER A 121 -2.31 20.15 28.16
N PHE A 122 -3.41 20.11 27.41
CA PHE A 122 -4.18 21.30 27.04
C PHE A 122 -5.69 21.02 27.14
N LYS A 123 -6.48 22.08 27.33
CA LYS A 123 -7.95 21.98 27.46
C LYS A 123 -8.55 21.48 26.13
N GLY A 124 -9.38 20.44 26.18
CA GLY A 124 -10.01 19.85 24.99
C GLY A 124 -9.24 18.70 24.33
N ARG A 125 -8.05 18.36 24.83
CA ARG A 125 -7.22 17.25 24.28
C ARG A 125 -7.96 15.93 24.09
N LYS A 126 -8.81 15.53 25.06
CA LYS A 126 -9.62 14.31 24.97
C LYS A 126 -10.64 14.38 23.83
N ILE A 127 -11.25 15.55 23.61
CA ILE A 127 -12.22 15.76 22.53
C ILE A 127 -11.52 15.62 21.18
N VAL A 128 -10.36 16.26 21.00
CA VAL A 128 -9.57 16.15 19.77
C VAL A 128 -9.20 14.69 19.49
N LEU A 129 -8.75 13.95 20.51
CA LEU A 129 -8.43 12.52 20.37
C LEU A 129 -9.66 11.69 19.95
N VAL A 130 -10.81 11.92 20.59
CA VAL A 130 -12.06 11.21 20.25
C VAL A 130 -12.50 11.53 18.81
N LEU A 131 -12.41 12.78 18.37
CA LEU A 131 -12.71 13.17 17.00
C LEU A 131 -11.80 12.46 15.99
N ILE A 132 -10.49 12.39 16.26
CA ILE A 132 -9.55 11.63 15.43
C ILE A 132 -9.97 10.16 15.33
N VAL A 133 -10.28 9.53 16.46
CA VAL A 133 -10.69 8.11 16.46
C VAL A 133 -11.99 7.89 15.69
N ILE A 134 -12.97 8.79 15.79
CA ILE A 134 -14.21 8.73 15.01
C ILE A 134 -13.93 8.84 13.51
N LEU A 135 -13.00 9.71 13.10
CA LEU A 135 -12.63 9.88 11.69
C LEU A 135 -12.02 8.61 11.05
N ILE A 136 -11.42 7.72 11.84
CA ILE A 136 -10.88 6.44 11.32
C ILE A 136 -12.00 5.54 10.78
N VAL A 137 -13.21 5.64 11.34
CA VAL A 137 -14.35 4.78 10.95
C VAL A 137 -15.00 5.27 9.65
N ILE A 138 -14.83 6.54 9.28
CA ILE A 138 -15.47 7.13 8.11
C ILE A 138 -14.68 6.74 6.85
N PRO A 139 -15.28 5.97 5.92
CA PRO A 139 -14.62 5.60 4.68
C PRO A 139 -14.46 6.83 3.78
N PHE A 140 -13.31 6.93 3.10
CA PHE A 140 -12.98 8.08 2.26
C PHE A 140 -14.01 8.30 1.14
N GLU A 141 -14.57 7.21 0.60
CA GLU A 141 -15.57 7.20 -0.46
C GLU A 141 -16.83 8.01 -0.10
N SER A 142 -17.18 8.07 1.19
CA SER A 142 -18.35 8.83 1.66
C SER A 142 -18.11 10.35 1.68
N VAL A 143 -16.84 10.77 1.76
CA VAL A 143 -16.46 12.18 1.85
C VAL A 143 -15.79 12.71 0.57
N ALA A 144 -15.49 11.83 -0.38
CA ALA A 144 -14.82 12.17 -1.63
C ALA A 144 -15.56 13.23 -2.46
N VAL A 145 -16.89 13.10 -2.61
CA VAL A 145 -17.70 14.07 -3.37
C VAL A 145 -17.76 15.44 -2.65
N PRO A 146 -18.08 15.51 -1.33
CA PRO A 146 -17.97 16.76 -0.59
C PRO A 146 -16.59 17.42 -0.70
N LEU A 147 -15.50 16.63 -0.61
CA LEU A 147 -14.14 17.13 -0.71
C LEU A 147 -13.85 17.70 -2.12
N LEU A 148 -14.33 17.03 -3.17
CA LEU A 148 -14.22 17.52 -4.55
C LEU A 148 -14.92 18.87 -4.72
N LEU A 149 -16.14 19.02 -4.18
CA LEU A 149 -16.88 20.28 -4.23
C LEU A 149 -16.13 21.39 -3.50
N LEU A 150 -15.56 21.09 -2.34
CA LEU A 150 -14.75 22.03 -1.56
C LEU A 150 -13.52 22.49 -2.35
N VAL A 151 -12.73 21.57 -2.89
CA VAL A 151 -11.53 21.88 -3.68
C VAL A 151 -11.86 22.66 -4.95
N ASN A 152 -13.00 22.40 -5.56
CA ASN A 152 -13.47 23.12 -6.75
C ASN A 152 -13.91 24.57 -6.44
N GLN A 153 -14.20 24.88 -5.17
CA GLN A 153 -14.59 26.22 -4.72
C GLN A 153 -13.42 27.02 -4.14
N ILE A 154 -12.30 26.38 -3.77
CA ILE A 154 -11.13 27.08 -3.23
C ILE A 154 -10.38 27.77 -4.38
N PRO A 155 -10.33 29.11 -4.41
CA PRO A 155 -9.50 29.83 -5.37
C PRO A 155 -8.03 29.61 -5.03
N TRP A 156 -7.19 29.52 -6.06
CA TRP A 156 -5.73 29.50 -5.88
C TRP A 156 -5.25 30.72 -5.08
N PHE A 157 -4.13 30.59 -4.36
CA PHE A 157 -3.42 31.73 -3.76
C PHE A 157 -2.92 32.67 -4.88
N GLY A 158 -3.81 33.52 -5.42
CA GLY A 158 -3.49 34.48 -6.49
C GLY A 158 -4.37 34.49 -7.75
N GLY A 159 -5.45 33.71 -7.87
CA GLY A 159 -6.47 33.94 -8.90
C GLY A 159 -7.13 32.71 -9.55
N VAL A 160 -8.29 32.98 -10.18
CA VAL A 160 -9.17 32.27 -11.16
C VAL A 160 -9.13 30.74 -11.35
N SER A 161 -8.02 30.03 -11.12
CA SER A 161 -7.94 28.56 -11.21
C SER A 161 -8.34 27.87 -9.90
N THR A 162 -9.12 26.79 -10.04
CA THR A 162 -9.46 25.88 -8.95
C THR A 162 -8.26 24.98 -8.62
N TRP A 163 -8.23 24.35 -7.46
CA TRP A 163 -7.15 23.41 -7.07
C TRP A 163 -7.14 22.12 -7.92
N VAL A 164 -8.18 21.87 -8.70
CA VAL A 164 -8.32 20.69 -9.57
C VAL A 164 -7.21 20.65 -10.63
N ASP A 165 -6.83 19.45 -11.03
CA ASP A 165 -5.79 19.15 -12.02
C ASP A 165 -4.41 19.70 -11.60
N SER A 166 -3.99 19.38 -10.37
CA SER A 166 -2.72 19.80 -9.78
C SER A 166 -2.11 18.72 -8.88
N TYR A 167 -0.87 18.89 -8.42
CA TYR A 167 -0.28 18.03 -7.39
C TYR A 167 -0.85 18.32 -6.00
N GLN A 168 -1.16 19.58 -5.72
CA GLN A 168 -1.58 20.07 -4.42
C GLN A 168 -2.88 19.41 -3.97
N VAL A 169 -3.85 19.31 -4.88
CA VAL A 169 -5.12 18.61 -4.62
C VAL A 169 -4.92 17.13 -4.34
N GLN A 170 -3.87 16.51 -4.88
CA GLN A 170 -3.56 15.10 -4.66
C GLN A 170 -2.74 14.86 -3.39
N ILE A 171 -2.00 15.87 -2.91
CA ILE A 171 -1.07 15.72 -1.76
C ILE A 171 -1.67 16.29 -0.48
N ILE A 172 -2.05 17.56 -0.47
CA ILE A 172 -2.35 18.32 0.76
C ILE A 172 -3.49 17.72 1.59
N PRO A 173 -4.63 17.29 0.99
CA PRO A 173 -5.73 16.74 1.77
C PRO A 173 -5.37 15.45 2.54
N PHE A 174 -4.31 14.76 2.13
CA PHE A 174 -3.91 13.46 2.68
C PHE A 174 -2.64 13.51 3.53
N ILE A 175 -2.03 14.68 3.71
CA ILE A 175 -0.87 14.82 4.62
C ILE A 175 -1.26 14.44 6.04
N ALA A 176 -2.40 14.92 6.51
CA ALA A 176 -2.90 14.65 7.85
C ALA A 176 -3.99 13.57 7.80
N ASP A 177 -3.69 12.39 8.32
CA ASP A 177 -4.65 11.27 8.36
C ASP A 177 -4.83 10.74 9.78
N ALA A 178 -6.07 10.39 10.11
CA ALA A 178 -6.47 10.04 11.47
C ALA A 178 -5.80 8.76 11.98
N PHE A 179 -5.59 7.78 11.09
CA PHE A 179 -5.02 6.48 11.45
C PHE A 179 -3.55 6.62 11.84
N SER A 180 -2.75 7.33 11.03
CA SER A 180 -1.34 7.60 11.33
C SER A 180 -1.17 8.40 12.63
N ILE A 181 -1.99 9.44 12.84
CA ILE A 181 -1.97 10.21 14.09
C ILE A 181 -2.26 9.29 15.29
N PHE A 182 -3.24 8.40 15.18
CA PHE A 182 -3.60 7.48 16.24
C PHE A 182 -2.49 6.44 16.51
N LEU A 183 -1.87 5.87 15.49
CA LEU A 183 -0.74 4.94 15.65
C LEU A 183 0.44 5.59 16.36
N PHE A 184 0.84 6.80 15.92
CA PHE A 184 1.88 7.55 16.61
C PHE A 184 1.49 7.88 18.06
N TYR A 185 0.23 8.25 18.29
CA TYR A 185 -0.25 8.57 19.64
C TYR A 185 -0.15 7.37 20.58
N GLN A 186 -0.62 6.18 20.14
CA GLN A 186 -0.50 4.95 20.91
C GLN A 186 0.95 4.61 21.21
N PHE A 187 1.82 4.66 20.19
CA PHE A 187 3.25 4.35 20.36
C PHE A 187 3.92 5.32 21.34
N PHE A 188 3.67 6.63 21.21
CA PHE A 188 4.26 7.59 22.13
C PHE A 188 3.75 7.39 23.56
N MET A 189 2.48 7.07 23.76
CA MET A 189 1.94 6.78 25.10
C MET A 189 2.68 5.64 25.82
N ASP A 190 3.22 4.67 25.07
CA ASP A 190 3.98 3.54 25.62
C ASP A 190 5.43 3.88 26.00
N ILE A 191 5.99 4.98 25.48
CA ILE A 191 7.33 5.44 25.85
C ILE A 191 7.28 6.03 27.28
N PRO A 192 8.07 5.53 28.25
CA PRO A 192 8.12 6.05 29.61
C PRO A 192 8.42 7.56 29.64
N ARG A 193 7.79 8.29 30.56
CA ARG A 193 7.97 9.74 30.67
C ARG A 193 9.34 10.14 31.20
N ASP A 194 10.00 9.25 31.93
CA ASP A 194 11.30 9.46 32.57
C ASP A 194 12.36 9.96 31.56
N PHE A 195 12.33 9.46 30.32
CA PHE A 195 13.23 9.90 29.25
C PHE A 195 13.14 11.41 28.97
N GLU A 196 11.93 11.98 29.00
CA GLU A 196 11.71 13.42 28.79
C GLU A 196 11.90 14.23 30.07
N GLU A 197 11.67 13.64 31.25
CA GLU A 197 11.84 14.33 32.53
C GLU A 197 13.29 14.69 32.79
N VAL A 198 14.23 13.78 32.50
CA VAL A 198 15.68 14.05 32.61
C VAL A 198 16.08 15.20 31.68
N ALA A 199 15.67 15.16 30.42
CA ALA A 199 15.99 16.21 29.46
C ALA A 199 15.36 17.57 29.81
N ARG A 200 14.20 17.56 30.49
CA ARG A 200 13.55 18.78 30.96
C ARG A 200 14.32 19.42 32.13
N VAL A 201 14.90 18.61 33.01
CA VAL A 201 15.80 19.10 34.07
C VAL A 201 17.04 19.77 33.46
N ASP A 202 17.54 19.24 32.34
CA ASP A 202 18.62 19.83 31.54
C ASP A 202 18.19 21.06 30.69
N GLY A 203 16.95 21.53 30.84
CA GLY A 203 16.43 22.71 30.14
C GLY A 203 16.08 22.50 28.66
N ALA A 204 15.92 21.25 28.20
CA ALA A 204 15.55 20.98 26.82
C ALA A 204 14.11 21.46 26.50
N SER A 205 13.95 22.14 25.37
CA SER A 205 12.62 22.52 24.86
C SER A 205 11.83 21.30 24.36
N ARG A 206 10.50 21.40 24.30
CA ARG A 206 9.64 20.29 23.84
C ARG A 206 9.96 19.81 22.43
N LEU A 207 10.30 20.74 21.54
CA LEU A 207 10.68 20.42 20.16
C LEU A 207 12.04 19.73 20.13
N ARG A 208 12.99 20.15 20.99
CA ARG A 208 14.28 19.47 21.13
C ARG A 208 14.12 18.04 21.66
N MET A 209 13.29 17.85 22.69
CA MET A 209 12.97 16.51 23.22
C MET A 209 12.34 15.61 22.14
N TYR A 210 11.44 16.17 21.32
CA TYR A 210 10.85 15.44 20.20
C TYR A 210 11.92 14.92 19.23
N TRP A 211 12.79 15.81 18.72
CA TRP A 211 13.80 15.43 17.71
C TRP A 211 14.92 14.55 18.25
N GLN A 212 15.33 14.75 19.50
CA GLN A 212 16.51 14.08 20.08
C GLN A 212 16.19 12.79 20.82
N ILE A 213 14.94 12.62 21.30
CA ILE A 213 14.57 11.48 22.16
C ILE A 213 13.43 10.70 21.53
N ILE A 214 12.30 11.35 21.30
CA ILE A 214 11.08 10.65 20.87
C ILE A 214 11.22 10.10 19.46
N LEU A 215 11.67 10.92 18.50
CA LEU A 215 11.79 10.49 17.11
C LEU A 215 12.77 9.31 16.93
N PRO A 216 13.99 9.29 17.52
CA PRO A 216 14.88 8.14 17.44
C PRO A 216 14.31 6.86 18.06
N LEU A 217 13.61 6.96 19.20
CA LEU A 217 12.95 5.81 19.84
C LEU A 217 11.74 5.31 19.05
N SER A 218 11.19 6.15 18.17
CA SER A 218 9.95 5.88 17.44
C SER A 218 10.16 5.38 16.02
N ARG A 219 11.40 5.06 15.62
CA ARG A 219 11.71 4.47 14.29
C ARG A 219 10.79 3.32 13.89
N PRO A 220 10.39 2.38 14.78
CA PRO A 220 9.47 1.30 14.41
C PRO A 220 8.09 1.81 13.95
N VAL A 221 7.48 2.76 14.67
CA VAL A 221 6.16 3.31 14.27
C VAL A 221 6.26 4.19 13.03
N PHE A 222 7.36 4.94 12.84
CA PHE A 222 7.60 5.67 11.60
C PHE A 222 7.67 4.73 10.39
N ALA A 223 8.33 3.58 10.53
CA ALA A 223 8.36 2.56 9.48
C ALA A 223 6.95 2.01 9.20
N THR A 224 6.18 1.66 10.24
CA THR A 224 4.81 1.18 10.09
C THR A 224 3.92 2.18 9.36
N VAL A 225 3.95 3.46 9.76
CA VAL A 225 3.16 4.53 9.12
C VAL A 225 3.63 4.78 7.69
N ALA A 226 4.93 4.79 7.43
CA ALA A 226 5.46 5.00 6.08
C ALA A 226 5.00 3.88 5.13
N ILE A 227 5.04 2.62 5.58
CA ILE A 227 4.55 1.47 4.81
C ILE A 227 3.05 1.61 4.56
N TRP A 228 2.26 1.87 5.60
CA TRP A 228 0.81 2.02 5.50
C TRP A 228 0.41 3.11 4.51
N GLN A 229 0.96 4.32 4.65
CA GLN A 229 0.66 5.45 3.76
C GLN A 229 1.13 5.17 2.33
N SER A 230 2.31 4.57 2.15
CA SER A 230 2.82 4.24 0.81
C SER A 230 1.91 3.24 0.10
N LEU A 231 1.51 2.16 0.77
CA LEU A 231 0.61 1.16 0.18
C LEU A 231 -0.76 1.77 -0.14
N THR A 232 -1.29 2.60 0.75
CA THR A 232 -2.59 3.27 0.55
C THR A 232 -2.55 4.16 -0.69
N HIS A 233 -1.56 5.04 -0.81
CA HIS A 233 -1.52 6.05 -1.88
C HIS A 233 -0.93 5.55 -3.20
N LEU A 234 -0.19 4.43 -3.20
CA LEU A 234 0.21 3.77 -4.45
C LEU A 234 -1.00 3.24 -5.22
N ASP A 235 -2.02 2.77 -4.50
CA ASP A 235 -3.24 2.17 -5.06
C ASP A 235 -4.40 3.17 -5.23
N ASP A 236 -4.16 4.46 -5.01
CA ASP A 236 -5.18 5.51 -5.13
C ASP A 236 -5.73 5.59 -6.56
N PHE A 237 -7.00 5.22 -6.70
CA PHE A 237 -7.73 5.33 -7.96
C PHE A 237 -8.82 6.41 -7.89
N LEU A 238 -9.70 6.34 -6.89
CA LEU A 238 -10.92 7.15 -6.83
C LEU A 238 -10.63 8.66 -6.79
N TRP A 239 -9.73 9.11 -5.91
CA TRP A 239 -9.47 10.55 -5.78
C TRP A 239 -8.80 11.13 -7.04
N PRO A 240 -7.68 10.59 -7.55
CA PRO A 240 -7.08 11.07 -8.79
C PRO A 240 -8.04 11.08 -9.98
N LEU A 241 -8.95 10.10 -10.05
CA LEU A 241 -9.98 10.03 -11.07
C LEU A 241 -10.90 11.25 -11.09
N LEU A 242 -11.24 11.77 -9.90
CA LEU A 242 -12.15 12.89 -9.72
C LEU A 242 -11.45 14.25 -9.94
N VAL A 243 -10.17 14.35 -9.57
CA VAL A 243 -9.48 15.65 -9.53
C VAL A 243 -8.50 15.88 -10.66
N THR A 244 -8.12 14.88 -11.46
CA THR A 244 -7.23 15.09 -12.61
C THR A 244 -8.01 15.15 -13.91
N ARG A 245 -7.60 16.02 -14.83
CA ARG A 245 -8.24 16.24 -16.14
C ARG A 245 -7.26 15.95 -17.26
N GLY A 246 -6.06 16.54 -17.19
CA GLY A 246 -5.00 16.34 -18.17
C GLY A 246 -4.16 15.07 -17.92
N TYR A 247 -3.09 14.94 -18.70
CA TYR A 247 -2.06 13.92 -18.50
C TYR A 247 -0.92 14.41 -17.59
N THR A 248 -0.77 15.73 -17.41
CA THR A 248 0.37 16.36 -16.72
C THR A 248 0.54 15.89 -15.28
N TYR A 249 -0.56 15.84 -14.51
CA TYR A 249 -0.56 15.49 -13.08
C TYR A 249 -1.14 14.10 -12.80
N ARG A 250 -1.39 13.34 -13.85
CA ARG A 250 -2.09 12.05 -13.77
C ARG A 250 -1.18 10.98 -13.17
N PRO A 251 -1.58 10.28 -12.09
CA PRO A 251 -0.84 9.15 -11.58
C PRO A 251 -1.09 7.88 -12.41
N LEU A 252 -0.20 6.91 -12.24
CA LEU A 252 -0.15 5.64 -12.95
C LEU A 252 -1.46 4.85 -12.92
N MET A 253 -2.11 4.75 -11.77
CA MET A 253 -3.33 3.92 -11.58
C MET A 253 -4.50 4.32 -12.49
N ILE A 254 -4.64 5.61 -12.79
CA ILE A 254 -5.67 6.10 -13.72
C ILE A 254 -5.12 6.33 -15.14
N GLY A 255 -3.81 6.19 -15.35
CA GLY A 255 -3.16 6.32 -16.65
C GLY A 255 -3.69 5.34 -17.69
N MET A 256 -4.10 4.15 -17.25
CA MET A 256 -4.70 3.11 -18.10
C MET A 256 -5.98 3.59 -18.81
N ARG A 257 -6.69 4.59 -18.28
CA ARG A 257 -7.90 5.14 -18.93
C ARG A 257 -7.65 5.70 -20.33
N ALA A 258 -6.41 6.09 -20.64
CA ALA A 258 -6.04 6.53 -21.98
C ALA A 258 -6.32 5.46 -23.05
N PHE A 259 -6.22 4.18 -22.70
CA PHE A 259 -6.40 3.04 -23.61
C PHE A 259 -7.87 2.62 -23.78
N PHE A 260 -8.76 3.03 -22.87
CA PHE A 260 -10.19 2.72 -22.94
C PHE A 260 -11.01 3.79 -23.68
N ASN A 261 -10.45 4.98 -23.90
CA ASN A 261 -11.15 6.10 -24.52
C ASN A 261 -11.05 6.12 -26.06
N GLN A 262 -10.28 5.21 -26.67
CA GLN A 262 -10.10 5.13 -28.12
C GLN A 262 -10.55 3.75 -28.62
N ALA A 263 -11.44 3.74 -29.61
CA ALA A 263 -11.85 2.51 -30.29
C ALA A 263 -11.08 2.35 -31.62
N PRO A 264 -10.71 1.12 -32.02
CA PRO A 264 -10.89 -0.14 -31.29
C PRO A 264 -9.98 -0.24 -30.05
N GLN A 265 -10.43 -0.99 -29.04
CA GLN A 265 -9.61 -1.29 -27.86
C GLN A 265 -8.53 -2.30 -28.24
N HIS A 266 -7.29 -1.99 -27.87
CA HIS A 266 -6.15 -2.87 -28.06
C HIS A 266 -5.84 -3.55 -26.73
N TRP A 267 -6.26 -4.80 -26.58
CA TRP A 267 -6.13 -5.55 -25.34
C TRP A 267 -4.66 -5.88 -25.04
N GLY A 268 -3.84 -6.05 -26.09
CA GLY A 268 -2.39 -6.23 -25.94
C GLY A 268 -1.76 -5.07 -25.17
N ASP A 269 -2.05 -3.83 -25.58
CA ASP A 269 -1.56 -2.61 -24.94
C ASP A 269 -2.06 -2.45 -23.51
N ILE A 270 -3.34 -2.75 -23.26
CA ILE A 270 -3.93 -2.66 -21.91
C ILE A 270 -3.23 -3.65 -20.98
N MET A 271 -2.99 -4.88 -21.43
CA MET A 271 -2.28 -5.90 -20.66
C MET A 271 -0.81 -5.56 -20.47
N ALA A 272 -0.16 -4.95 -21.47
CA ALA A 272 1.21 -4.45 -21.36
C ALA A 272 1.32 -3.31 -20.33
N PHE A 273 0.42 -2.33 -20.38
CA PHE A 273 0.34 -1.25 -19.41
C PHE A 273 0.14 -1.81 -18.00
N ALA A 274 -0.83 -2.72 -17.82
CA ALA A 274 -1.11 -3.36 -16.53
C ALA A 274 0.11 -4.12 -15.98
N SER A 275 0.83 -4.84 -16.85
CA SER A 275 2.07 -5.54 -16.51
C SER A 275 3.15 -4.59 -16.05
N MET A 276 3.37 -3.50 -16.78
CA MET A 276 4.35 -2.48 -16.42
C MET A 276 3.99 -1.76 -15.13
N SER A 277 2.71 -1.46 -14.90
CA SER A 277 2.22 -0.82 -13.67
C SER A 277 2.38 -1.69 -12.42
N THR A 278 2.36 -3.01 -12.59
CA THR A 278 2.55 -3.96 -11.48
C THR A 278 4.00 -3.95 -10.96
N ILE A 279 4.99 -3.74 -11.82
CA ILE A 279 6.41 -3.82 -11.47
C ILE A 279 6.81 -2.84 -10.35
N PRO A 280 6.51 -1.52 -10.44
CA PRO A 280 6.80 -0.58 -9.36
C PRO A 280 6.18 -0.95 -8.02
N ILE A 281 4.95 -1.48 -8.04
CA ILE A 281 4.21 -1.88 -6.83
C ILE A 281 4.90 -3.08 -6.18
N LEU A 282 5.29 -4.08 -6.97
CA LEU A 282 6.03 -5.24 -6.48
C LEU A 282 7.40 -4.84 -5.92
N ILE A 283 8.11 -3.93 -6.59
CA ILE A 283 9.39 -3.41 -6.11
C ILE A 283 9.19 -2.69 -4.76
N ALA A 284 8.20 -1.79 -4.67
CA ALA A 284 7.88 -1.10 -3.43
C ALA A 284 7.53 -2.10 -2.32
N PHE A 285 6.69 -3.10 -2.60
CA PHE A 285 6.33 -4.15 -1.66
C PHE A 285 7.56 -4.92 -1.16
N ILE A 286 8.46 -5.36 -2.05
CA ILE A 286 9.68 -6.12 -1.66
C ILE A 286 10.60 -5.26 -0.78
N LEU A 287 10.78 -3.98 -1.13
CA LEU A 287 11.61 -3.05 -0.35
C LEU A 287 11.02 -2.79 1.04
N LEU A 288 9.70 -2.60 1.12
CA LEU A 288 8.96 -2.33 2.36
C LEU A 288 8.78 -3.58 3.23
N HIS A 289 8.70 -4.78 2.65
CA HIS A 289 8.50 -6.04 3.39
C HIS A 289 9.60 -6.33 4.41
N ARG A 290 10.85 -6.00 4.08
CA ARG A 290 11.97 -6.14 5.05
C ARG A 290 11.77 -5.27 6.30
N TRP A 291 11.16 -4.10 6.13
CA TRP A 291 10.89 -3.17 7.24
C TRP A 291 9.71 -3.65 8.08
N PHE A 292 8.70 -4.25 7.43
CA PHE A 292 7.57 -4.88 8.11
C PHE A 292 8.01 -5.99 9.08
N LEU A 293 8.90 -6.89 8.63
CA LEU A 293 9.44 -7.97 9.46
C LEU A 293 10.23 -7.45 10.67
N CYS A 294 11.07 -6.43 10.48
CA CYS A 294 11.84 -5.84 11.58
C CYS A 294 10.95 -5.13 12.61
N SER A 295 9.87 -4.46 12.17
CA SER A 295 8.91 -3.79 13.08
C SER A 295 8.14 -4.82 13.92
N ALA A 296 7.65 -5.89 13.30
CA ALA A 296 6.88 -6.96 13.97
C ALA A 296 7.70 -7.75 15.02
N ILE A 297 9.02 -7.87 14.86
CA ILE A 297 9.87 -8.55 15.83
C ILE A 297 10.07 -7.71 17.10
N SER A 298 10.09 -6.37 16.99
CA SER A 298 10.28 -5.47 18.13
C SER A 298 9.11 -5.49 19.13
N THR A 299 7.90 -5.82 18.67
CA THR A 299 6.71 -5.97 19.51
C THR A 299 6.60 -7.35 20.17
N GLY A 300 7.33 -8.37 19.68
CA GLY A 300 7.31 -9.75 20.20
C GLY A 300 8.23 -10.02 21.39
N ILE A 301 9.10 -9.08 21.78
CA ILE A 301 10.07 -9.24 22.89
C ILE A 301 9.42 -8.89 24.26
N LYS A 302 8.13 -8.54 24.29
CA LYS A 302 7.35 -8.44 25.54
C LYS A 302 6.59 -9.74 25.78
N GLY A 303 7.31 -10.75 26.23
CA GLY A 303 6.80 -12.03 26.74
C GLY A 303 7.78 -12.62 27.74
#